data_AF-A0AA51C8F5-F1
#
_entry.id   AF-A0AA51C8F5-F1
#
_cell.length_a   1.000
_cell.length_b   1.000
_cell.length_c   1.000
_cell.angle_alpha   90.00
_cell.angle_beta   90.00
_cell.angle_gamma   90.00
#
_symmetry.space_group_name_H-M   'P 1'
#
loop_
_entity.id
_entity.type
_entity.pdbx_description
1 polymer ?
#
loop_
_entity_poly.entity_id
_entity_poly.type
_entity_poly.pdbx_seq_one_letter_code
_entity_poly.pdbx_strand_id
1 'polypeptide(L)'
;MNDMKRLAAIIDLLVTYHPSGIMILLGERPSLSDVEWFELTQYLHEKGTTNTRVDTSLNPDGFFSNISKGNLITSFLESIGGWENVVSAACSFRKVFPTDWDMFIDHVRYIENPFSSRLYRGSMLARIATKYSVDPKTITRRRKTVPMAIAREAVGCFQLAISG
;
A
#
# COMPACT_ATOMS: atom_id res chain seq x y z
N MET A 1 -2.89 -10.41 15.88
CA MET A 1 -2.72 -10.58 14.42
C MET A 1 -2.04 -9.41 13.72
N ASN A 2 -1.96 -8.17 14.22
CA ASN A 2 -2.39 -7.13 13.27
C ASN A 2 -1.40 -6.06 12.79
N ASP A 3 -0.45 -5.55 13.56
CA ASP A 3 0.12 -4.22 13.21
C ASP A 3 0.90 -4.18 11.89
N MET A 4 1.72 -5.19 11.58
CA MET A 4 2.33 -5.32 10.25
C MET A 4 1.29 -5.44 9.12
N LYS A 5 0.22 -6.21 9.33
CA LYS A 5 -0.84 -6.37 8.34
C LYS A 5 -1.67 -5.08 8.18
N ARG A 6 -1.90 -4.36 9.28
CA ARG A 6 -2.59 -3.08 9.31
C ARG A 6 -1.78 -2.01 8.58
N LEU A 7 -0.49 -1.89 8.90
CA LEU A 7 0.40 -0.98 8.21
C LEU A 7 0.55 -1.33 6.74
N ALA A 8 0.70 -2.62 6.40
CA ALA A 8 0.72 -3.05 5.01
C ALA A 8 -0.56 -2.63 4.26
N ALA A 9 -1.73 -2.74 4.89
CA ALA A 9 -3.01 -2.29 4.31
C ALA A 9 -3.11 -0.76 4.20
N ILE A 10 -2.54 0.00 5.14
CA ILE A 10 -2.46 1.48 5.05
C ILE A 10 -1.55 1.91 3.89
N ILE A 11 -0.38 1.26 3.75
CA ILE A 11 0.52 1.48 2.61
C ILE A 11 -0.21 1.15 1.30
N ASP A 12 -0.92 0.02 1.27
CA ASP A 12 -1.72 -0.43 0.12
C ASP A 12 -2.76 0.60 -0.31
N LEU A 13 -3.54 1.08 0.66
CA LEU A 13 -4.55 2.11 0.49
C LEU A 13 -3.94 3.37 -0.11
N LEU A 14 -2.83 3.83 0.48
CA LEU A 14 -2.13 5.03 0.05
C LEU A 14 -1.69 4.93 -1.41
N VAL A 15 -0.92 3.90 -1.76
CA VAL A 15 -0.31 3.82 -3.10
C VAL A 15 -1.33 3.56 -4.20
N THR A 16 -2.46 2.94 -3.86
CA THR A 16 -3.47 2.54 -4.84
C THR A 16 -4.44 3.67 -5.15
N TYR A 17 -4.82 4.45 -4.14
CA TYR A 17 -5.92 5.39 -4.24
C TYR A 17 -5.52 6.85 -4.16
N HIS A 18 -4.38 7.18 -3.52
CA HIS A 18 -3.91 8.56 -3.47
C HIS A 18 -3.07 8.89 -4.72
N PRO A 19 -3.37 9.98 -5.47
CA PRO A 19 -2.63 10.34 -6.69
C PRO A 19 -1.12 10.51 -6.49
N SER A 20 -0.71 10.92 -5.29
CA SER A 20 0.70 11.08 -4.91
C SER A 20 1.17 10.03 -3.91
N GLY A 21 0.47 8.90 -3.78
CA GLY A 21 0.72 7.91 -2.74
C GLY A 21 2.14 7.36 -2.73
N ILE A 22 2.74 7.15 -3.92
CA ILE A 22 4.13 6.71 -4.05
C ILE A 22 5.11 7.80 -3.56
N MET A 23 4.86 9.07 -3.89
CA MET A 23 5.71 10.19 -3.46
C MET A 23 5.63 10.38 -1.94
N ILE A 24 4.44 10.24 -1.35
CA ILE A 24 4.23 10.29 0.10
C ILE A 24 4.92 9.12 0.81
N LEU A 25 4.83 7.91 0.24
CA LEU A 25 5.51 6.71 0.76
C LEU A 25 7.04 6.86 0.76
N LEU A 26 7.58 7.63 -0.17
CA LEU A 26 9.02 7.90 -0.28
C LEU A 26 9.46 9.19 0.47
N GLY A 27 8.55 9.88 1.15
CA GLY A 27 8.86 11.14 1.84
C GLY A 27 9.14 12.33 0.91
N GLU A 28 8.86 12.20 -0.39
CA GLU A 28 8.96 13.29 -1.37
C GLU A 28 7.81 14.30 -1.21
N ARG A 29 6.77 13.92 -0.47
CA ARG A 29 5.64 14.75 -0.05
C ARG A 29 5.27 14.47 1.41
N PRO A 30 4.66 15.43 2.12
CA PRO A 30 4.26 15.24 3.51
C PRO A 30 3.28 14.08 3.68
N SER A 31 3.25 13.50 4.88
CA SER A 31 2.23 12.52 5.27
C SER A 31 0.83 13.14 5.22
N LEU A 32 -0.17 12.31 4.94
CA LEU A 32 -1.57 12.71 4.99
C LEU A 32 -1.98 13.10 6.42
N SER A 33 -2.79 14.14 6.52
CA SER A 33 -3.51 14.51 7.73
C SER A 33 -4.67 13.56 8.03
N ASP A 34 -5.20 13.61 9.25
CA ASP A 34 -6.36 12.81 9.68
C ASP A 34 -7.57 12.99 8.74
N VAL A 35 -7.78 14.20 8.25
CA VAL A 35 -8.89 14.52 7.33
C VAL A 35 -8.67 13.84 5.98
N GLU A 36 -7.47 13.92 5.41
CA GLU A 36 -7.17 13.30 4.12
C GLU A 36 -7.19 11.77 4.20
N TRP A 37 -6.74 11.20 5.32
CA TRP A 37 -6.89 9.76 5.60
C TRP A 37 -8.36 9.35 5.65
N PHE A 38 -9.19 10.13 6.34
CA PHE A 38 -10.63 9.88 6.41
C PHE A 38 -11.28 9.94 5.03
N GLU A 39 -11.00 10.98 4.24
CA GLU A 39 -11.50 11.12 2.87
C GLU A 39 -11.11 9.92 1.98
N LEU A 40 -9.86 9.47 2.09
CA LEU A 40 -9.37 8.31 1.35
C LEU A 40 -10.14 7.03 1.72
N THR A 41 -10.46 6.83 3.00
CA THR A 41 -11.26 5.68 3.46
C THR A 41 -12.74 5.78 3.09
N GLN A 42 -13.34 6.98 3.13
CA GLN A 42 -14.73 7.22 2.74
C GLN A 42 -14.96 6.94 1.26
N TYR A 43 -14.04 7.39 0.40
CA TYR A 43 -14.09 7.13 -1.03
C TYR A 43 -14.20 5.63 -1.37
N LEU A 44 -13.57 4.76 -0.57
CA LEU A 44 -13.69 3.32 -0.72
C LEU A 44 -15.05 2.79 -0.26
N HIS A 45 -15.57 3.30 0.85
CA HIS A 45 -16.85 2.87 1.38
C HIS A 45 -17.99 3.19 0.41
N GLU A 46 -18.02 4.41 -0.15
CA GLU A 46 -19.05 4.85 -1.11
C GLU A 46 -18.97 4.11 -2.46
N LYS A 47 -17.76 3.72 -2.89
CA LYS A 47 -17.59 2.89 -4.10
C LYS A 47 -17.91 1.42 -3.87
N GLY A 48 -17.66 0.89 -2.67
CA GLY A 48 -17.94 -0.49 -2.28
C GLY A 48 -19.44 -0.84 -2.26
N THR A 49 -20.31 0.15 -2.05
CA THR A 49 -21.76 -0.06 -2.01
C THR A 49 -22.44 -0.16 -3.37
N THR A 50 -21.75 0.14 -4.49
CA THR A 50 -22.43 0.38 -5.78
C THR A 50 -22.21 -0.69 -6.87
N ASN A 51 -21.26 -1.63 -6.79
CA ASN A 51 -21.24 -2.76 -7.74
C ASN A 51 -20.25 -3.89 -7.40
N THR A 52 -20.81 -5.10 -7.22
CA THR A 52 -20.29 -6.42 -7.61
C THR A 52 -18.80 -6.81 -7.43
N ARG A 53 -18.66 -7.97 -6.75
CA ARG A 53 -17.56 -8.97 -6.79
C ARG A 53 -16.22 -8.57 -6.17
N VAL A 54 -16.12 -8.92 -4.89
CA VAL A 54 -14.88 -9.17 -4.14
C VAL A 54 -14.09 -10.29 -4.84
N ASP A 55 -12.91 -9.98 -5.36
CA ASP A 55 -11.87 -10.99 -5.46
C ASP A 55 -10.45 -10.43 -5.22
N THR A 56 -9.85 -11.01 -4.17
CA THR A 56 -8.41 -11.23 -3.90
C THR A 56 -7.39 -10.08 -3.74
N SER A 57 -7.66 -9.11 -2.88
CA SER A 57 -6.63 -8.48 -2.01
C SER A 57 -7.13 -8.41 -0.57
N LEU A 58 -6.21 -8.37 0.40
CA LEU A 58 -6.44 -8.42 1.87
C LEU A 58 -7.83 -7.94 2.25
N ASN A 59 -8.72 -8.82 2.76
CA ASN A 59 -10.13 -8.54 3.09
C ASN A 59 -10.29 -7.14 3.74
N PRO A 60 -10.57 -6.10 2.95
CA PRO A 60 -10.40 -4.72 3.37
C PRO A 60 -11.68 -4.18 4.00
N ASP A 61 -12.82 -4.80 3.70
CA ASP A 61 -14.14 -4.30 4.08
C ASP A 61 -14.34 -4.31 5.60
N GLY A 62 -13.89 -5.36 6.29
CA GLY A 62 -13.92 -5.41 7.76
C GLY A 62 -12.85 -4.55 8.44
N PHE A 63 -11.75 -4.24 7.75
CA PHE A 63 -10.66 -3.46 8.32
C PHE A 63 -10.92 -1.95 8.19
N PHE A 64 -11.27 -1.49 6.99
CA PHE A 64 -11.54 -0.08 6.73
C PHE A 64 -12.85 0.39 7.35
N SER A 65 -13.88 -0.47 7.47
CA SER A 65 -15.09 -0.14 8.23
C SER A 65 -14.81 0.13 9.72
N ASN A 66 -13.82 -0.56 10.30
CA ASN A 66 -13.38 -0.32 11.69
C ASN A 66 -12.45 0.89 11.83
N ILE A 67 -11.77 1.30 10.74
CA ILE A 67 -10.82 2.42 10.69
C ILE A 67 -11.47 3.74 10.24
N SER A 68 -12.79 3.78 10.09
CA SER A 68 -13.62 4.92 9.61
C SER A 68 -13.48 6.27 10.33
N LYS A 69 -12.45 6.49 11.15
CA LYS A 69 -12.03 7.78 11.70
C LYS A 69 -10.55 7.96 11.37
N GLY A 70 -10.19 8.91 10.52
CA GLY A 70 -8.78 9.14 10.12
C GLY A 70 -7.81 9.28 11.29
N ASN A 71 -8.26 9.82 12.43
CA ASN A 71 -7.49 9.85 13.69
C ASN A 71 -7.00 8.46 14.13
N LEU A 72 -7.74 7.38 13.87
CA LEU A 72 -7.30 6.03 14.22
C LEU A 72 -6.10 5.57 13.38
N ILE A 73 -6.00 6.02 12.13
CA ILE A 73 -4.83 5.76 11.28
C ILE A 73 -3.64 6.52 11.84
N THR A 74 -3.79 7.82 12.10
CA THR A 74 -2.70 8.66 12.60
C THR A 74 -2.23 8.20 13.97
N SER A 75 -3.12 7.94 14.93
CA SER A 75 -2.74 7.40 16.24
C SER A 75 -2.05 6.03 16.14
N PHE A 76 -2.47 5.19 15.20
CA PHE A 76 -1.76 3.93 14.94
C PHE A 76 -0.36 4.17 14.38
N LEU A 77 -0.21 5.06 13.41
CA LEU A 77 1.09 5.43 12.84
C LEU A 77 2.02 6.03 13.91
N GLU A 78 1.52 6.90 14.78
CA GLU A 78 2.27 7.43 15.92
C GLU A 78 2.73 6.31 16.86
N SER A 79 1.88 5.32 17.14
CA SER A 79 2.22 4.20 18.03
C SER A 79 3.36 3.30 17.53
N ILE A 80 3.69 3.36 16.24
CA ILE A 80 4.79 2.61 15.61
C ILE A 80 5.99 3.52 15.25
N GLY A 81 6.04 4.72 15.85
CA GLY A 81 7.14 5.69 15.68
C GLY A 81 6.95 6.66 14.51
N GLY A 82 5.72 6.79 14.00
CA GLY A 82 5.35 7.79 13.01
C GLY A 82 5.59 7.38 11.56
N TRP A 83 5.15 8.25 10.64
CA TRP A 83 5.26 8.02 9.20
C TRP A 83 6.72 7.99 8.70
N GLU A 84 7.62 8.72 9.35
CA GLU A 84 9.04 8.76 8.98
C GLU A 84 9.71 7.37 9.04
N ASN A 85 9.30 6.50 9.97
CA ASN A 85 9.77 5.12 10.01
C ASN A 85 9.30 4.34 8.78
N VAL A 86 8.09 4.61 8.29
CA VAL A 86 7.54 3.99 7.08
C VAL A 86 8.30 4.48 5.85
N VAL A 87 8.59 5.77 5.77
CA VAL A 87 9.41 6.38 4.70
C VAL A 87 10.80 5.76 4.67
N SER A 88 11.47 5.70 5.82
CA SER A 88 12.80 5.10 5.95
C SER A 88 12.81 3.64 5.47
N ALA A 89 11.84 2.84 5.91
CA ALA A 89 11.69 1.45 5.48
C ALA A 89 11.39 1.33 3.98
N ALA A 90 10.55 2.19 3.42
CA ALA A 90 10.25 2.18 1.98
C ALA A 90 11.49 2.54 1.13
N CYS A 91 12.25 3.55 1.55
CA CYS A 91 13.49 3.96 0.89
C CYS A 91 14.57 2.86 0.99
N SER A 92 14.71 2.24 2.16
CA SER A 92 15.59 1.10 2.37
C SER A 92 15.22 -0.07 1.47
N PHE A 93 13.94 -0.46 1.45
CA PHE A 93 13.43 -1.53 0.59
C PHE A 93 13.70 -1.24 -0.89
N ARG A 94 13.41 -0.02 -1.37
CA ARG A 94 13.68 0.40 -2.75
C ARG A 94 15.16 0.27 -3.11
N LYS A 95 16.06 0.59 -2.17
CA LYS A 95 17.51 0.51 -2.37
C LYS A 95 18.01 -0.94 -2.41
N VAL A 96 17.48 -1.80 -1.53
CA VAL A 96 17.94 -3.20 -1.39
C VAL A 96 17.30 -4.12 -2.44
N PHE A 97 16.02 -3.90 -2.76
CA PHE A 97 15.25 -4.74 -3.68
C PHE A 97 14.64 -3.91 -4.84
N PRO A 98 15.46 -3.24 -5.68
CA PRO A 98 14.98 -2.30 -6.70
C PRO A 98 14.06 -2.98 -7.73
N THR A 99 14.35 -4.21 -8.15
CA THR A 99 13.52 -4.92 -9.13
C THR A 99 12.15 -5.29 -8.57
N ASP A 100 12.07 -5.70 -7.30
CA ASP A 100 10.78 -6.00 -6.64
C ASP A 100 9.97 -4.72 -6.42
N TRP A 101 10.65 -3.61 -6.11
CA TRP A 101 10.05 -2.28 -6.03
C TRP A 101 9.46 -1.87 -7.39
N ASP A 102 10.22 -1.95 -8.47
CA ASP A 102 9.76 -1.53 -9.80
C ASP A 102 8.58 -2.38 -10.31
N MET A 103 8.60 -3.70 -10.06
CA MET A 103 7.46 -4.58 -10.33
C MET A 103 6.21 -4.16 -9.55
N PHE A 104 6.36 -3.81 -8.28
CA PHE A 104 5.27 -3.34 -7.44
C PHE A 104 4.69 -2.01 -7.97
N ILE A 105 5.54 -1.04 -8.30
CA ILE A 105 5.13 0.26 -8.82
C ILE A 105 4.40 0.12 -10.17
N ASP A 106 4.92 -0.69 -11.08
CA ASP A 106 4.26 -0.93 -12.37
C ASP A 106 2.89 -1.60 -12.18
N HIS A 107 2.77 -2.56 -11.24
CA HIS A 107 1.48 -3.17 -10.93
C HIS A 107 0.48 -2.15 -10.39
N VAL A 108 0.88 -1.31 -9.43
CA VAL A 108 0.03 -0.26 -8.85
C VAL A 108 -0.43 0.72 -9.95
N ARG A 109 0.49 1.20 -10.80
CA ARG A 109 0.21 2.23 -11.81
C ARG A 109 -0.68 1.76 -12.95
N TYR A 110 -0.53 0.51 -13.38
CA TYR A 110 -1.13 0.03 -14.64
C TYR A 110 -2.21 -1.03 -14.46
N ILE A 111 -2.25 -1.73 -13.33
CA ILE A 111 -3.22 -2.81 -13.10
C ILE A 111 -4.30 -2.38 -12.11
N GLU A 112 -3.88 -1.87 -10.96
CA GLU A 112 -4.81 -1.53 -9.88
C GLU A 112 -5.29 -0.08 -9.90
N ASN A 113 -4.69 0.76 -10.73
CA ASN A 113 -5.09 2.14 -10.90
C ASN A 113 -6.60 2.23 -11.18
N PRO A 114 -7.40 2.77 -10.22
CA PRO A 114 -8.85 2.83 -10.34
C PRO A 114 -9.32 3.81 -11.43
N PHE A 115 -8.41 4.65 -11.92
CA PHE A 115 -8.62 5.60 -13.01
C PHE A 115 -8.23 5.02 -14.39
N SER A 116 -7.66 3.81 -14.43
CA SER A 116 -7.31 3.12 -15.68
C SER A 116 -8.46 2.25 -16.21
N SER A 117 -8.56 2.13 -17.54
CA SER A 117 -9.57 1.28 -18.17
C SER A 117 -9.34 -0.20 -17.84
N ARG A 118 -10.36 -0.85 -17.27
CA ARG A 118 -10.31 -2.25 -16.85
C ARG A 118 -10.13 -3.24 -18.01
N LEU A 119 -10.51 -2.84 -19.23
CA LEU A 119 -10.42 -3.67 -20.44
C LEU A 119 -8.98 -4.09 -20.79
N TYR A 120 -7.99 -3.34 -20.32
CA TYR A 120 -6.58 -3.58 -20.64
C TYR A 120 -5.78 -4.24 -19.51
N ARG A 121 -6.41 -4.60 -18.38
CA ARG A 121 -5.66 -5.13 -17.21
C ARG A 121 -4.91 -6.42 -17.50
N GLY A 122 -5.54 -7.38 -18.16
CA GLY A 122 -4.90 -8.66 -18.50
C GLY A 122 -3.72 -8.50 -19.47
N SER A 123 -3.87 -7.63 -20.48
CA SER A 123 -2.79 -7.35 -21.43
C SER A 123 -1.66 -6.57 -20.78
N MET A 124 -1.95 -5.63 -19.88
CA MET A 124 -0.94 -4.88 -19.13
C MET A 124 -0.17 -5.78 -18.16
N LEU A 125 -0.83 -6.72 -17.48
CA LEU A 125 -0.15 -7.64 -16.57
C LEU A 125 0.85 -8.53 -17.33
N ALA A 126 0.45 -9.05 -18.49
CA ALA A 126 1.33 -9.80 -19.37
C ALA A 126 2.51 -8.95 -19.87
N ARG A 127 2.27 -7.69 -20.26
CA ARG A 127 3.35 -6.76 -20.69
C ARG A 127 4.35 -6.48 -19.57
N ILE A 128 3.89 -6.28 -18.35
CA ILE A 128 4.76 -6.08 -17.17
C ILE A 128 5.56 -7.36 -16.89
N ALA A 129 4.91 -8.52 -16.91
CA ALA A 129 5.55 -9.82 -16.73
C ALA A 129 6.69 -10.03 -17.76
N THR A 130 6.43 -9.72 -19.04
CA THR A 130 7.46 -9.74 -20.11
C THR A 130 8.59 -8.74 -19.83
N LYS A 131 8.28 -7.50 -19.42
CA LYS A 131 9.30 -6.47 -19.10
C LYS A 131 10.31 -6.95 -18.07
N TYR A 132 9.88 -7.70 -17.06
CA TYR A 132 10.74 -8.22 -16.00
C TYR A 132 11.17 -9.69 -16.21
N SER A 133 10.79 -10.32 -17.33
CA SER A 133 11.08 -11.74 -17.61
C SER A 133 10.61 -12.70 -16.51
N VAL A 134 9.42 -12.47 -15.96
CA VAL A 134 8.80 -13.31 -14.91
C VAL A 134 7.38 -13.72 -15.29
N ASP A 135 6.83 -14.70 -14.57
CA ASP A 135 5.42 -15.08 -14.70
C ASP A 135 4.49 -13.98 -14.14
N PRO A 136 3.31 -13.72 -14.74
CA PRO A 136 2.29 -12.80 -14.19
C PRO A 136 1.98 -13.01 -12.71
N LYS A 137 1.96 -14.26 -12.23
CA LYS A 137 1.76 -14.60 -10.81
C LYS A 137 2.86 -14.01 -9.92
N THR A 138 4.08 -13.89 -10.43
CA THR A 138 5.18 -13.27 -9.70
C THR A 138 4.91 -11.79 -9.47
N ILE A 139 4.42 -11.07 -10.49
CA ILE A 139 4.04 -9.66 -10.36
C ILE A 139 2.92 -9.50 -9.33
N THR A 140 1.84 -10.30 -9.43
CA THR A 140 0.73 -10.26 -8.46
C THR A 140 1.19 -10.65 -7.04
N ARG A 141 2.16 -11.54 -6.92
CA ARG A 141 2.78 -11.87 -5.62
C ARG A 141 3.55 -10.68 -5.07
N ARG A 142 4.38 -10.01 -5.88
CA ARG A 142 5.14 -8.82 -5.47
C ARG A 142 4.23 -7.70 -5.00
N ARG A 143 3.09 -7.53 -5.66
CA ARG A 143 2.06 -6.58 -5.24
C ARG A 143 1.66 -6.73 -3.77
N LYS A 144 1.55 -7.97 -3.29
CA LYS A 144 1.17 -8.28 -1.90
C LYS A 144 2.37 -8.31 -0.95
N THR A 145 3.53 -8.79 -1.41
CA THR A 145 4.69 -8.97 -0.53
C THR A 145 5.44 -7.67 -0.25
N VAL A 146 5.44 -6.70 -1.16
CA VAL A 146 6.20 -5.45 -0.99
C VAL A 146 5.65 -4.59 0.17
N PRO A 147 4.34 -4.27 0.23
CA PRO A 147 3.79 -3.53 1.39
C PRO A 147 4.03 -4.26 2.72
N MET A 148 3.97 -5.60 2.71
CA MET A 148 4.23 -6.42 3.90
C MET A 148 5.70 -6.36 4.34
N ALA A 149 6.64 -6.33 3.39
CA ALA A 149 8.06 -6.23 3.69
C ALA A 149 8.41 -4.86 4.30
N ILE A 150 7.89 -3.78 3.70
CA ILE A 150 8.05 -2.42 4.22
C ILE A 150 7.44 -2.32 5.63
N ALA A 151 6.23 -2.85 5.81
CA ALA A 151 5.57 -2.83 7.11
C ALA A 151 6.35 -3.61 8.19
N ARG A 152 6.96 -4.74 7.81
CA ARG A 152 7.81 -5.52 8.72
C ARG A 152 9.04 -4.75 9.15
N GLU A 153 9.70 -4.09 8.20
CA GLU A 153 10.90 -3.28 8.48
C GLU A 153 10.57 -2.07 9.35
N ALA A 154 9.50 -1.33 9.04
CA ALA A 154 9.08 -0.17 9.82
C ALA A 154 8.74 -0.53 11.29
N VAL A 155 7.97 -1.60 11.50
CA VAL A 155 7.60 -2.07 12.85
C VAL A 155 8.81 -2.68 13.57
N GLY A 156 9.65 -3.43 12.86
CA GLY A 156 10.84 -4.09 13.44
C GLY A 156 11.92 -3.10 13.88
N CYS A 157 12.20 -2.07 13.06
CA CYS A 157 13.15 -1.02 13.42
C CYS A 157 12.69 -0.23 14.66
N PHE A 158 11.39 0.03 14.81
CA PHE A 158 10.84 0.68 15.99
C PHE A 158 11.03 -0.15 17.27
N GLN A 159 10.79 -1.47 17.20
CA GLN A 159 10.98 -2.36 18.34
C GLN A 159 12.45 -2.41 18.80
N LEU A 160 13.39 -2.39 17.86
CA LEU A 160 14.81 -2.33 18.16
C LEU A 160 15.22 -0.99 18.79
N ALA A 161 14.66 0.13 18.32
CA ALA A 161 14.94 1.46 18.86
C ALA A 161 14.44 1.69 20.29
N ILE A 162 13.42 0.95 20.73
CA ILE A 162 12.88 1.02 22.10
C ILE A 162 13.58 0.04 23.05
N SER A 163 14.16 -1.04 22.52
CA SER A 163 14.76 -2.12 23.32
C SER A 163 16.28 -2.00 23.50
N GLY A 164 16.91 -1.03 22.85
CA GLY A 164 18.35 -0.72 22.95
C GLY A 164 18.58 0.55 23.74
#